data_AF-A0A932EGE0-F1
#
_entry.id   AF-A0A932EGE0-F1
#
_cell.length_a   1.000
_cell.length_b   1.000
_cell.length_c   1.000
_cell.angle_alpha   90.00
_cell.angle_beta   90.00
_cell.angle_gamma   90.00
#
_symmetry.space_group_name_H-M   'P 1'
#
loop_
_entity.id
_entity.type
_entity.pdbx_description
1 polymer ?
#
loop_
_entity_poly.entity_id
_entity_poly.type
_entity_poly.pdbx_seq_one_letter_code
_entity_poly.pdbx_strand_id
1 'polypeptide(L)'
;MFKDWNDIVKGCVQNFDNAKDVATLNCVPVIFLNIVSTLLLFAGLTALAMFILAGFKLMNSEGDAKKIEGARNNVIYGIIGLMIVLFSFLLINVISQVTGVECINFGHDGGFGFGCR
;
A
#
# COMPACT_ATOMS: atom_id res chain seq x y z
N MET A 1 -0.11 -18.35 -1.87
CA MET A 1 -1.57 -18.18 -1.88
C MET A 1 -1.86 -17.02 -2.81
N PHE A 2 -1.85 -17.29 -4.11
CA PHE A 2 -2.11 -16.30 -5.16
C PHE A 2 -3.54 -16.57 -5.64
N LYS A 3 -4.42 -15.57 -5.59
CA LYS A 3 -5.76 -15.70 -6.18
C LYS A 3 -5.61 -15.92 -7.68
N ASP A 4 -6.39 -16.84 -8.22
CA ASP A 4 -6.43 -17.09 -9.66
C ASP A 4 -6.86 -15.81 -10.41
N TRP A 5 -6.22 -15.58 -11.56
CA TRP A 5 -6.46 -14.40 -12.40
C TRP A 5 -7.96 -14.24 -12.75
N ASN A 6 -8.68 -15.36 -12.88
CA ASN A 6 -10.11 -15.40 -13.17
C ASN A 6 -11.02 -14.93 -12.02
N ASP A 7 -10.58 -15.03 -10.76
CA ASP A 7 -11.36 -14.54 -9.62
C ASP A 7 -11.16 -13.04 -9.38
N ILE A 8 -10.04 -12.48 -9.85
CA ILE A 8 -9.73 -11.05 -9.76
C ILE A 8 -10.55 -10.24 -10.78
N VAL A 9 -10.81 -10.81 -11.96
CA VAL A 9 -11.54 -10.12 -13.04
C VAL A 9 -13.06 -10.34 -13.03
N LYS A 10 -13.58 -11.21 -12.15
CA LYS A 10 -14.97 -11.68 -12.13
C LYS A 10 -16.04 -10.58 -11.89
N GLY A 11 -15.64 -9.42 -11.37
CA GLY A 11 -16.49 -8.22 -11.24
C GLY A 11 -16.03 -7.01 -12.08
N CYS A 12 -14.87 -7.13 -12.74
CA CYS A 12 -14.30 -6.09 -13.60
C CYS A 12 -14.92 -6.15 -15.00
N VAL A 13 -15.12 -7.36 -15.49
CA VAL A 13 -15.78 -7.62 -16.78
C VAL A 13 -17.28 -7.67 -16.53
N GLN A 14 -17.98 -6.60 -16.93
CA GLN A 14 -19.42 -6.57 -16.91
C GLN A 14 -19.90 -7.49 -18.05
N ASN A 15 -20.47 -8.64 -17.73
CA ASN A 15 -21.16 -9.48 -18.73
C ASN A 15 -22.54 -8.87 -19.01
N PHE A 16 -22.58 -7.84 -19.85
CA PHE A 16 -23.82 -7.39 -20.48
C PHE A 16 -24.05 -8.27 -21.72
N ASP A 17 -24.77 -9.37 -21.51
CA ASP A 17 -25.37 -10.22 -22.54
C ASP A 17 -24.42 -10.80 -23.61
N ASN A 18 -23.66 -11.85 -23.25
CA ASN A 18 -23.06 -12.87 -24.13
C ASN A 18 -22.35 -12.41 -25.44
N ALA A 19 -21.97 -11.14 -25.59
CA ALA A 19 -21.28 -10.61 -26.74
C ALA A 19 -20.08 -9.75 -26.30
N LYS A 20 -18.94 -10.45 -26.13
CA LYS A 20 -17.57 -9.93 -25.91
C LYS A 20 -17.32 -9.13 -24.64
N ASP A 21 -16.33 -9.60 -23.87
CA ASP A 21 -15.69 -8.90 -22.76
C ASP A 21 -15.25 -7.49 -23.18
N VAL A 22 -15.92 -6.46 -22.68
CA VAL A 22 -15.45 -5.07 -22.74
C VAL A 22 -14.82 -4.69 -21.41
N ALA A 23 -13.58 -4.22 -21.44
CA ALA A 23 -12.91 -3.71 -20.25
C ALA A 23 -13.53 -2.35 -19.88
N THR A 24 -14.25 -2.29 -18.75
CA THR A 24 -14.72 -1.03 -18.16
C THR A 24 -13.54 -0.29 -17.52
N LEU A 25 -13.56 1.05 -17.42
CA LEU A 25 -12.50 1.82 -16.73
C LEU A 25 -12.32 1.40 -15.26
N ASN A 26 -13.31 0.76 -14.65
CA ASN A 26 -13.26 0.16 -13.32
C ASN A 26 -12.32 -1.07 -13.23
N CYS A 27 -11.90 -1.66 -14.35
CA CYS A 27 -10.94 -2.78 -14.37
C CYS A 27 -9.51 -2.33 -14.10
N VAL A 28 -9.17 -1.10 -14.53
CA VAL A 28 -7.81 -0.54 -14.40
C VAL A 28 -7.35 -0.46 -12.95
N PRO A 29 -8.15 0.08 -12.00
CA PRO A 29 -7.73 0.10 -10.60
C PRO A 29 -7.60 -1.31 -10.01
N VAL A 30 -8.47 -2.28 -10.35
CA VAL A 30 -8.42 -3.62 -9.74
C VAL A 30 -7.13 -4.37 -10.09
N ILE A 31 -6.69 -4.30 -11.35
CA ILE A 31 -5.43 -4.92 -11.78
C ILE A 31 -4.24 -4.25 -11.08
N PHE A 32 -4.26 -2.92 -11.01
CA PHE A 32 -3.21 -2.15 -10.36
C PHE A 32 -3.10 -2.46 -8.86
N LEU A 33 -4.23 -2.52 -8.15
CA LEU A 33 -4.30 -2.80 -6.72
C LEU A 33 -3.78 -4.19 -6.37
N ASN A 34 -4.00 -5.20 -7.21
CA ASN A 34 -3.47 -6.55 -7.00
C ASN A 34 -1.94 -6.61 -7.08
N ILE A 35 -1.35 -5.95 -8.10
CA ILE A 35 0.10 -5.85 -8.26
C ILE A 35 0.69 -5.11 -7.05
N VAL A 36 0.08 -3.98 -6.69
CA VAL A 36 0.52 -3.16 -5.57
C VAL A 36 0.37 -3.91 -4.24
N SER A 37 -0.70 -4.67 -4.01
CA SER A 37 -0.89 -5.46 -2.79
C SER A 37 0.17 -6.56 -2.62
N THR A 38 0.56 -7.22 -3.72
CA THR A 38 1.69 -8.16 -3.70
C THR A 38 3.00 -7.44 -3.37
N LEU A 39 3.22 -6.29 -3.99
CA LEU A 39 4.41 -5.48 -3.74
C LEU A 39 4.46 -4.97 -2.29
N LEU A 40 3.32 -4.65 -1.69
CA LEU A 40 3.21 -4.15 -0.33
C LEU A 40 3.59 -5.20 0.71
N LEU A 41 3.24 -6.47 0.49
CA LEU A 41 3.68 -7.56 1.38
C LEU A 41 5.22 -7.68 1.40
N PHE A 42 5.84 -7.60 0.22
CA PHE A 42 7.31 -7.57 0.10
C PHE A 42 7.93 -6.30 0.68
N ALA A 43 7.29 -5.16 0.45
CA ALA A 43 7.74 -3.87 0.97
C ALA A 43 7.64 -3.82 2.49
N GLY A 44 6.58 -4.38 3.11
CA GLY A 44 6.43 -4.47 4.55
C GLY A 44 7.53 -5.29 5.21
N LEU A 45 7.89 -6.43 4.62
CA LEU A 45 9.01 -7.26 5.10
C LEU A 45 10.35 -6.52 5.02
N THR A 46 10.58 -5.80 3.91
CA THR A 46 11.82 -5.03 3.69
C THR A 46 11.88 -3.80 4.59
N ALA A 47 10.76 -3.12 4.81
CA ALA A 47 10.64 -1.97 5.70
C ALA A 47 10.99 -2.35 7.15
N LEU A 48 10.53 -3.52 7.60
CA LEU A 48 10.86 -4.02 8.94
C LEU A 48 12.36 -4.29 9.09
N ALA A 49 13.01 -4.87 8.07
CA ALA A 49 14.46 -5.07 8.06
C ALA A 49 15.23 -3.73 8.10
N MET A 50 14.83 -2.72 7.32
CA MET A 50 15.45 -1.40 7.34
C MET A 50 15.25 -0.67 8.67
N PHE A 51 14.09 -0.82 9.31
CA PHE A 51 13.81 -0.23 10.63
C PHE A 51 14.78 -0.76 11.70
N ILE A 52 15.03 -2.07 11.72
CA ILE A 52 15.98 -2.68 12.66
C ILE A 52 17.40 -2.12 12.44
N LEU A 53 17.84 -2.04 11.17
CA LEU A 53 19.16 -1.51 10.83
C LEU A 53 19.29 -0.01 11.19
N ALA A 54 18.24 0.78 10.98
CA ALA A 54 18.21 2.19 11.34
C ALA A 54 18.28 2.40 12.87
N GLY A 55 17.54 1.60 13.63
CA GLY A 55 17.57 1.62 15.10
C GLY A 55 18.94 1.26 15.66
N PHE A 56 19.55 0.19 15.16
CA PHE A 56 20.91 -0.21 15.54
C PHE A 56 21.95 0.85 15.21
N LYS A 57 21.83 1.51 14.05
CA LYS A 57 22.74 2.59 13.65
C LYS A 57 22.65 3.81 14.58
N LEU A 58 21.47 4.09 15.14
CA LEU A 58 21.33 5.13 16.17
C LEU A 58 22.04 4.74 17.47
N MET A 59 21.85 3.51 17.93
CA MET A 59 22.41 3.04 19.21
C MET A 59 23.92 2.84 19.16
N ASN A 60 24.46 2.41 18.01
CA ASN A 60 25.90 2.15 17.80
C ASN A 60 26.70 3.40 17.37
N SER A 61 26.11 4.60 17.51
CA SER A 61 26.78 5.87 17.25
C SER A 61 27.44 6.38 18.55
N GLU A 62 28.43 5.62 19.03
CA GLU A 62 29.19 5.89 20.26
C GLU A 62 30.08 7.15 20.15
N GLY A 63 29.49 8.34 20.08
CA GLY A 63 30.18 9.62 20.36
C GLY A 63 30.69 10.44 19.17
N ASP A 64 30.50 9.99 17.93
CA ASP A 64 30.87 10.76 16.73
C ASP A 64 29.70 11.67 16.31
N ALA A 65 29.81 12.98 16.55
CA ALA A 65 28.73 13.96 16.35
C ALA A 65 28.14 13.93 14.94
N LYS A 66 28.96 13.63 13.92
CA LYS A 66 28.53 13.49 12.52
C LYS A 66 27.59 12.30 12.31
N LYS A 67 27.82 11.19 13.02
CA LYS A 67 26.97 9.99 12.92
C LYS A 67 25.64 10.20 13.66
N ILE A 68 25.68 10.91 14.79
CA ILE A 68 24.48 11.25 15.56
C ILE A 68 23.59 12.24 14.80
N GLU A 69 24.17 13.27 14.17
CA GLU A 69 23.42 14.25 13.38
C GLU A 69 22.78 13.62 12.14
N GLY A 70 23.53 12.77 11.43
CA GLY A 70 22.99 11.96 10.34
C GLY A 70 21.88 11.01 10.79
N ALA A 71 22.02 10.39 11.96
CA ALA A 71 21.02 9.49 12.51
C ALA A 71 19.74 10.23 12.97
N ARG A 72 19.89 11.42 13.57
CA ARG A 72 18.77 12.29 13.96
C ARG A 72 17.95 12.73 12.76
N ASN A 73 18.61 13.16 11.68
CA ASN A 73 17.92 13.49 10.43
C ASN A 73 17.18 12.27 9.87
N ASN A 74 17.80 11.09 9.92
CA ASN A 74 17.17 9.86 9.45
C ASN A 74 15.89 9.50 10.23
N VAL A 75 15.87 9.76 11.55
CA VAL A 75 14.67 9.59 12.39
C VAL A 75 13.58 10.60 12.04
N ILE A 76 13.95 11.87 11.82
CA ILE A 76 13.00 12.91 11.40
C ILE A 76 12.36 12.55 10.05
N TYR A 77 13.15 12.08 9.08
CA TYR A 77 12.62 11.59 7.80
C TYR A 77 11.70 10.38 7.98
N GLY A 78 12.02 9.45 8.88
CA GLY A 78 11.14 8.32 9.21
C GLY A 78 9.79 8.75 9.79
N ILE A 79 9.80 9.74 10.69
CA ILE A 79 8.58 10.31 11.29
C ILE A 79 7.71 11.02 10.24
N ILE A 80 8.34 11.77 9.33
CA ILE A 80 7.64 12.44 8.23
C ILE A 80 6.96 11.41 7.31
N GLY A 81 7.64 10.30 7.00
CA GLY A 81 7.07 9.22 6.21
C GLY A 81 5.83 8.59 6.87
N LEU A 82 5.90 8.32 8.17
CA LEU A 82 4.76 7.80 8.94
C LEU A 82 3.56 8.78 8.89
N MET A 83 3.84 10.07 9.05
CA MET A 83 2.81 11.11 9.04
C MET A 83 2.10 11.20 7.68
N ILE A 84 2.85 11.11 6.57
CA ILE A 84 2.29 11.09 5.20
C ILE A 84 1.36 9.89 5.00
N VAL A 85 1.76 8.70 5.46
CA VAL A 85 0.92 7.49 5.37
C VAL A 85 -0.41 7.70 6.11
N LEU A 86 -0.37 8.30 7.29
CA LEU A 86 -1.55 8.60 8.10
C LEU A 86 -2.50 9.59 7.40
N PHE A 87 -1.96 10.64 6.78
CA PHE A 87 -2.73 11.58 5.97
C PHE A 87 -3.31 10.95 4.70
N SER A 88 -2.55 10.06 4.06
CA SER A 88 -2.99 9.36 2.84
C SER A 88 -4.26 8.56 3.10
N PHE A 89 -4.33 7.82 4.22
CA PHE A 89 -5.54 7.07 4.58
C PHE A 89 -6.77 7.96 4.71
N LEU A 90 -6.62 9.15 5.31
CA LEU A 90 -7.72 10.10 5.45
C LEU A 90 -8.22 10.60 4.08
N LEU A 91 -7.30 10.92 3.17
CA LEU A 91 -7.66 11.37 1.81
C LEU A 91 -8.34 10.27 0.99
N ILE A 92 -7.80 9.04 1.03
CA ILE A 92 -8.37 7.90 0.30
C ILE A 92 -9.79 7.61 0.78
N ASN A 93 -10.04 7.65 2.09
CA ASN A 93 -11.38 7.48 2.67
C ASN A 93 -12.39 8.49 2.11
N VAL A 94 -12.00 9.78 2.02
CA VAL A 94 -12.87 10.84 1.47
C VAL A 94 -13.15 10.60 -0.01
N ILE A 95 -12.13 10.22 -0.79
CA ILE A 95 -12.28 9.94 -2.23
C ILE A 95 -13.21 8.74 -2.45
N SER A 96 -13.06 7.65 -1.67
CA SER A 96 -13.94 6.49 -1.73
C SER A 96 -15.40 6.86 -1.46
N GLN A 97 -15.67 7.71 -0.46
CA GLN A 97 -17.03 8.16 -0.15
C GLN A 97 -17.66 8.99 -1.27
N VAL A 98 -16.87 9.81 -1.96
CA VAL A 98 -17.34 10.67 -3.06
C VAL A 98 -17.54 9.90 -4.37
N THR A 99 -16.70 8.89 -4.63
CA THR A 99 -16.69 8.15 -5.90
C THR A 99 -17.40 6.79 -5.83
N GLY A 100 -17.75 6.31 -4.63
CA GLY A 100 -18.45 5.03 -4.42
C GLY A 100 -17.60 3.78 -4.70
N VAL A 101 -16.31 3.93 -4.96
CA VAL A 101 -15.37 2.81 -5.16
C VAL A 101 -14.66 2.50 -3.84
N GLU A 102 -15.07 1.39 -3.22
CA GLU A 102 -14.47 0.87 -1.98
C GLU A 102 -13.15 0.12 -2.22
N CYS A 103 -12.89 -0.27 -3.47
CA CYS A 103 -11.73 -1.05 -3.90
C CYS A 103 -10.36 -0.40 -3.62
N ILE A 104 -10.30 0.93 -3.54
CA ILE A 104 -9.05 1.66 -3.27
C ILE A 104 -8.77 1.82 -1.78
N ASN A 105 -9.65 1.33 -0.91
CA ASN A 105 -9.52 1.47 0.52
C ASN A 105 -8.61 0.38 1.10
N PHE A 106 -7.64 0.78 1.90
CA PHE A 106 -6.72 -0.12 2.56
C PHE A 106 -7.35 -0.74 3.81
N GLY A 107 -7.42 -2.08 3.87
CA GLY A 107 -7.82 -2.80 5.09
C GLY A 107 -9.33 -2.94 5.33
N HIS A 108 -10.17 -2.70 4.31
CA HIS A 108 -11.62 -2.84 4.42
C HIS A 108 -12.10 -4.31 4.51
N ASP A 109 -11.30 -5.28 4.05
CA ASP A 109 -11.61 -6.71 4.01
C ASP A 109 -10.93 -7.54 5.14
N GLY A 110 -10.32 -6.86 6.12
CA GLY A 110 -9.60 -7.51 7.23
C GLY A 110 -8.22 -8.06 6.87
N GLY A 111 -7.73 -7.81 5.64
CA GLY A 111 -6.39 -8.17 5.17
C GLY A 111 -5.45 -6.96 5.04
N PHE A 112 -4.14 -7.23 5.04
CA PHE A 112 -3.12 -6.24 4.62
C PHE A 112 -3.12 -6.16 3.09
N GLY A 113 -4.02 -5.36 2.52
CA GLY A 113 -4.14 -5.19 1.08
C GLY A 113 -5.24 -4.22 0.67
N PHE A 114 -5.28 -3.95 -0.62
CA PHE A 114 -6.41 -3.29 -1.27
C PHE A 114 -7.35 -4.38 -1.81
N GLY A 115 -8.64 -4.31 -1.48
CA GLY A 115 -9.60 -5.35 -1.84
C GLY A 115 -10.95 -4.78 -2.23
N CYS A 116 -11.64 -5.47 -3.15
CA CYS A 116 -13.06 -5.27 -3.42
C CYS A 116 -13.82 -6.46 -2.83
N ARG A 117 -15.02 -6.21 -2.29
CA ARG A 117 -16.03 -7.25 -2.06
C ARG A 117 -17.12 -7.14 -3.12
#